data_AF-A0A067F7T6-F1
#
_entry.id   AF-A0A067F7T6-F1
#
_cell.length_a   1.000
_cell.length_b   1.000
_cell.length_c   1.000
_cell.angle_alpha   90.00
_cell.angle_beta   90.00
_cell.angle_gamma   90.00
#
_symmetry.space_group_name_H-M   'P 1'
#
loop_
_entity.id
_entity.type
_entity.pdbx_description
1 polymer ?
#
loop_
_entity_poly.entity_id
_entity_poly.type
_entity_poly.pdbx_seq_one_letter_code
_entity_poly.pdbx_strand_id
1 'polypeptide(L)'
;FGEEISCEHGLFEESEVFEEPQEVAEEMKILQQKDFYLQAAKARQDAENLAVKLLATRAFTAVEMRKKLNGKKFPSHVIEAVITDFQSRGLINDSLYAESYSRSRWSSASWGPRRIKQGW
;
A
#
# COMPACT_ATOMS: atom_id res chain seq x y z
N PHE A 1 77.69 -40.24 -21.94
CA PHE A 1 76.43 -39.51 -22.16
C PHE A 1 75.42 -40.11 -21.19
N GLY A 2 75.34 -39.73 -19.90
CA GLY A 2 75.37 -38.37 -19.33
C GLY A 2 74.16 -37.62 -19.87
N GLU A 3 73.16 -37.16 -19.12
CA GLU A 3 73.06 -36.76 -17.70
C GLU A 3 71.55 -36.66 -17.33
N GLU A 4 71.23 -36.69 -16.03
CA GLU A 4 69.88 -36.38 -15.48
C GLU A 4 69.40 -34.98 -15.89
N ILE A 5 68.10 -34.79 -16.16
CA ILE A 5 67.47 -33.45 -16.09
C ILE A 5 66.11 -33.53 -15.38
N SER A 6 66.18 -33.09 -14.12
CA SER A 6 65.24 -32.37 -13.25
C SER A 6 63.88 -31.92 -13.79
N CYS A 7 62.89 -31.92 -12.88
CA CYS A 7 61.61 -31.25 -12.99
C CYS A 7 61.75 -29.77 -13.37
N GLU A 8 60.88 -29.26 -14.26
CA GLU A 8 60.54 -27.84 -14.34
C GLU A 8 59.04 -27.62 -14.18
N HIS A 9 58.73 -26.74 -13.22
CA HIS A 9 57.45 -26.12 -12.97
C HIS A 9 57.08 -25.21 -14.15
N GLY A 10 56.10 -25.61 -14.95
CA GLY A 10 55.43 -24.72 -15.90
C GLY A 10 54.20 -24.10 -15.26
N LEU A 11 54.37 -22.91 -14.67
CA LEU A 11 53.28 -21.94 -14.48
C LEU A 11 52.55 -21.74 -15.81
N PHE A 12 51.23 -21.85 -15.81
CA PHE A 12 50.44 -20.99 -16.68
C PHE A 12 49.29 -20.40 -15.85
N GLU A 13 49.46 -19.11 -15.60
CA GLU A 13 48.49 -18.22 -14.99
C GLU A 13 47.21 -18.13 -15.83
N GLU A 14 46.10 -18.05 -15.08
CA GLU A 14 45.02 -17.08 -15.26
C GLU A 14 44.21 -17.12 -16.58
N SER A 15 43.00 -17.66 -16.44
CA SER A 15 41.84 -16.90 -16.90
C SER A 15 40.83 -16.89 -15.78
N GLU A 16 40.96 -15.93 -14.85
CA GLU A 16 39.80 -15.49 -14.09
C GLU A 16 38.77 -15.02 -15.13
N VAL A 17 37.70 -15.80 -15.29
CA VAL A 17 36.54 -15.36 -16.05
C VAL A 17 35.94 -14.23 -15.23
N PHE A 18 36.29 -13.01 -15.63
CA PHE A 18 35.72 -11.77 -15.16
C PHE A 18 34.24 -11.75 -15.59
N GLU A 19 33.39 -12.43 -14.81
CA GLU A 19 31.94 -12.36 -14.98
C GLU A 19 31.46 -10.95 -14.65
N GLU A 20 30.68 -10.41 -15.56
CA GLU A 20 30.54 -8.98 -15.80
C GLU A 20 29.83 -8.24 -14.65
N PRO A 21 30.34 -7.07 -14.24
CA PRO A 21 29.70 -6.21 -13.22
C PRO A 21 28.36 -5.58 -13.65
N GLN A 22 27.84 -5.87 -14.85
CA GLN A 22 26.61 -5.27 -15.39
C GLN A 22 25.33 -6.04 -15.04
N GLU A 23 25.36 -7.39 -15.05
CA GLU A 23 24.16 -8.22 -14.75
C GLU A 23 23.65 -7.99 -13.32
N VAL A 24 24.57 -7.84 -12.37
CA VAL A 24 24.26 -7.65 -10.94
C VAL A 24 23.53 -6.32 -10.67
N ALA A 25 23.78 -5.28 -11.47
CA ALA A 25 23.15 -3.96 -11.32
C ALA A 25 21.69 -3.93 -11.80
N GLU A 26 21.37 -4.68 -12.85
CA GLU A 26 20.00 -4.82 -13.36
C GLU A 26 19.14 -5.66 -12.41
N GLU A 27 19.68 -6.74 -11.86
CA GLU A 27 19.01 -7.54 -10.84
C GLU A 27 18.70 -6.73 -9.56
N MET A 28 19.65 -5.91 -9.08
CA MET A 28 19.40 -5.03 -7.92
C MET A 28 18.27 -4.02 -8.19
N LYS A 29 18.16 -3.51 -9.41
CA LYS A 29 17.11 -2.56 -9.80
C LYS A 29 15.72 -3.22 -9.82
N ILE A 30 15.65 -4.46 -10.31
CA ILE A 30 14.41 -5.26 -10.33
C ILE A 30 13.98 -5.62 -8.91
N LEU A 31 14.92 -5.98 -8.02
CA LEU A 31 14.63 -6.31 -6.62
C LEU A 31 14.09 -5.11 -5.84
N GLN A 32 14.71 -3.94 -5.96
CA GLN A 32 14.24 -2.70 -5.33
C GLN A 32 12.83 -2.32 -5.81
N GLN A 33 12.59 -2.44 -7.12
CA GLN A 33 11.27 -2.21 -7.71
C GLN A 33 10.23 -3.19 -7.15
N LYS A 34 10.58 -4.47 -7.02
CA LYS A 34 9.71 -5.52 -6.48
C LYS A 34 9.37 -5.29 -5.01
N ASP A 35 10.35 -4.92 -4.18
CA ASP A 35 10.14 -4.59 -2.77
C ASP A 35 9.17 -3.42 -2.58
N PHE A 36 9.31 -2.39 -3.42
CA PHE A 36 8.38 -1.26 -3.43
C PHE A 36 6.94 -1.69 -3.74
N TYR A 37 6.73 -2.51 -4.77
CA TYR A 37 5.40 -3.02 -5.11
C TYR A 37 4.79 -3.87 -3.98
N LEU A 38 5.59 -4.74 -3.36
CA LEU A 38 5.14 -5.55 -2.23
C LEU A 38 4.74 -4.70 -1.03
N GLN A 39 5.52 -3.66 -0.73
CA GLN A 39 5.22 -2.74 0.37
C GLN A 39 3.96 -1.93 0.10
N ALA A 40 3.77 -1.45 -1.13
CA ALA A 40 2.56 -0.73 -1.53
C ALA A 40 1.31 -1.63 -1.48
N ALA A 41 1.42 -2.86 -1.99
CA ALA A 41 0.33 -3.84 -1.94
C ALA A 41 -0.06 -4.19 -0.49
N LYS A 42 0.93 -4.37 0.38
CA LYS A 42 0.69 -4.61 1.81
C LYS A 42 0.01 -3.42 2.49
N ALA A 43 0.49 -2.20 2.25
CA ALA A 43 -0.13 -0.99 2.80
C ALA A 43 -1.59 -0.84 2.36
N ARG A 44 -1.88 -1.17 1.10
CA ARG A 44 -3.25 -1.19 0.58
C ARG A 44 -4.11 -2.25 1.27
N GLN A 45 -3.64 -3.48 1.37
CA GLN A 45 -4.38 -4.57 2.03
C GLN A 45 -4.67 -4.24 3.50
N ASP A 46 -3.70 -3.67 4.22
CA ASP A 46 -3.85 -3.26 5.62
C ASP A 46 -4.89 -2.12 5.77
N ALA A 47 -4.89 -1.16 4.85
CA ALA A 47 -5.89 -0.09 4.81
C ALA A 47 -7.30 -0.62 4.52
N GLU A 48 -7.45 -1.53 3.55
CA GLU A 48 -8.72 -2.20 3.23
C GLU A 48 -9.26 -3.00 4.42
N ASN A 49 -8.40 -3.80 5.07
CA ASN A 49 -8.78 -4.58 6.24
C ASN A 49 -9.27 -3.70 7.39
N LEU A 50 -8.63 -2.56 7.61
CA LEU A 50 -9.09 -1.60 8.61
C LEU A 50 -10.42 -0.94 8.21
N ALA A 51 -10.58 -0.56 6.94
CA ALA A 51 -11.79 0.05 6.42
C ALA A 51 -13.00 -0.90 6.56
N VAL A 52 -12.83 -2.19 6.23
CA VAL A 52 -13.86 -3.23 6.44
C VAL A 52 -14.23 -3.34 7.92
N LYS A 53 -13.24 -3.38 8.82
CA LYS A 53 -13.52 -3.41 10.28
C LYS A 53 -14.31 -2.20 10.75
N LEU A 54 -14.00 -1.01 10.24
CA LEU A 54 -14.73 0.22 10.58
C LEU A 54 -16.17 0.16 10.08
N LEU A 55 -16.38 -0.22 8.82
CA LEU A 55 -17.72 -0.35 8.23
C LEU A 55 -18.57 -1.43 8.90
N ALA A 56 -17.95 -2.50 9.39
CA ALA A 56 -18.64 -3.53 10.16
C ALA A 56 -19.21 -3.01 11.48
N THR A 57 -18.62 -1.95 12.06
CA THR A 57 -19.13 -1.35 13.32
C THR A 57 -20.26 -0.36 13.12
N ARG A 58 -20.20 0.46 12.06
CA ARG A 58 -21.23 1.43 11.67
C ARG A 58 -20.98 1.93 10.25
N ALA A 59 -21.97 2.62 9.68
CA ALA A 59 -21.76 3.40 8.46
C ALA A 59 -20.73 4.53 8.69
N PHE A 60 -19.87 4.77 7.69
CA PHE A 60 -18.88 5.85 7.65
C PHE A 60 -19.04 6.67 6.37
N THR A 61 -18.79 7.98 6.47
CA THR A 61 -18.60 8.83 5.29
C THR A 61 -17.18 8.71 4.72
N ALA A 62 -16.98 9.10 3.46
CA ALA A 62 -15.66 9.13 2.83
C ALA A 62 -14.67 10.03 3.61
N VAL A 63 -15.14 11.17 4.13
CA VAL A 63 -14.31 12.10 4.92
C VAL A 63 -13.89 11.48 6.24
N GLU A 64 -14.80 10.83 6.96
CA GLU A 64 -14.46 10.12 8.20
C GLU A 64 -13.50 8.96 7.93
N MET A 65 -13.72 8.20 6.85
CA MET A 65 -12.84 7.10 6.44
C MET A 65 -11.42 7.62 6.17
N ARG A 66 -11.30 8.69 5.37
CA ARG A 66 -10.03 9.37 5.09
C ARG A 66 -9.33 9.79 6.37
N LYS A 67 -10.05 10.43 7.30
CA LYS A 67 -9.51 10.87 8.59
C LYS A 67 -9.00 9.68 9.42
N LYS A 68 -9.73 8.56 9.44
CA LYS A 68 -9.33 7.35 10.18
C LYS A 68 -8.09 6.69 9.59
N LEU A 69 -8.04 6.53 8.26
CA LEU A 69 -6.90 5.92 7.57
C LEU A 69 -5.65 6.83 7.64
N ASN A 70 -5.82 8.14 7.49
CA ASN A 70 -4.73 9.10 7.63
C ASN A 70 -4.16 9.08 9.07
N GLY A 71 -5.01 8.98 10.09
CA GLY A 71 -4.59 8.81 11.48
C GLY A 71 -3.77 7.53 11.75
N LYS A 72 -3.83 6.55 10.84
CA LYS A 72 -2.99 5.33 10.86
C LYS A 72 -1.75 5.43 9.97
N LYS A 73 -1.48 6.61 9.40
CA LYS A 73 -0.31 6.93 8.56
C LYS A 73 -0.21 6.13 7.26
N PHE A 74 -1.35 5.71 6.71
CA PHE A 74 -1.37 5.17 5.34
C PHE A 74 -1.03 6.28 4.32
N PRO A 75 -0.33 5.96 3.23
CA PRO A 75 0.00 6.95 2.22
C PRO A 75 -1.26 7.42 1.48
N SER A 76 -1.29 8.71 1.11
CA SER A 76 -2.49 9.37 0.56
C SER A 76 -3.07 8.64 -0.67
N HIS A 77 -2.21 8.20 -1.59
CA HIS A 77 -2.65 7.49 -2.80
C HIS A 77 -3.34 6.15 -2.49
N VAL A 78 -2.89 5.43 -1.45
CA VAL A 78 -3.57 4.20 -0.98
C VAL A 78 -4.93 4.55 -0.39
N ILE A 79 -5.00 5.61 0.44
CA ILE A 79 -6.27 6.03 1.05
C ILE A 79 -7.31 6.37 0.00
N GLU A 80 -6.96 7.19 -1.00
CA GLU A 80 -7.89 7.55 -2.08
C GLU A 80 -8.28 6.34 -2.94
N ALA A 81 -7.34 5.42 -3.21
CA ALA A 81 -7.65 4.19 -3.94
C ALA A 81 -8.66 3.30 -3.20
N VAL A 82 -8.50 3.12 -1.88
CA VAL A 82 -9.43 2.33 -1.06
C VAL A 82 -10.79 3.01 -0.96
N ILE A 83 -10.84 4.33 -0.75
CA ILE A 83 -12.12 5.07 -0.69
C ILE A 83 -12.85 4.97 -2.03
N THR A 84 -12.13 5.13 -3.15
CA THR A 84 -12.72 5.03 -4.50
C THR A 84 -13.27 3.64 -4.77
N ASP A 85 -12.54 2.57 -4.42
CA ASP A 85 -13.03 1.18 -4.53
C ASP A 85 -14.29 0.97 -3.69
N PHE A 86 -14.32 1.49 -2.47
CA PHE A 86 -15.44 1.28 -1.57
C PHE A 86 -16.68 2.08 -2.01
N GLN A 87 -16.48 3.25 -2.60
CA GLN A 87 -17.57 4.02 -3.22
C GLN A 87 -18.09 3.33 -4.48
N SER A 88 -17.21 2.82 -5.35
CA SER A 88 -17.64 2.14 -6.59
C SER A 88 -18.44 0.87 -6.30
N ARG A 89 -18.12 0.17 -5.21
CA ARG A 89 -18.84 -1.00 -4.70
C ARG A 89 -20.07 -0.66 -3.85
N GLY A 90 -20.33 0.63 -3.60
CA GLY A 90 -21.46 1.11 -2.80
C GLY A 90 -21.34 0.89 -1.29
N LEU A 91 -20.14 0.53 -0.78
CA LEU A 91 -19.88 0.33 0.65
C LEU A 91 -19.84 1.66 1.41
N ILE A 92 -19.39 2.73 0.75
CA ILE A 92 -19.45 4.11 1.25
C ILE A 92 -20.40 4.90 0.36
N ASN A 93 -21.43 5.49 0.96
CA ASN A 93 -22.38 6.35 0.26
C ASN A 93 -22.75 7.55 1.15
N ASP A 94 -22.06 8.66 0.94
CA ASP A 94 -22.23 9.88 1.73
C ASP A 94 -23.63 10.49 1.56
N SER A 95 -24.25 10.32 0.38
CA SER A 95 -25.62 10.83 0.12
C SER A 95 -26.66 10.07 0.94
N LEU A 96 -26.60 8.74 0.91
CA LEU A 96 -27.48 7.87 1.70
C LEU A 96 -27.25 8.07 3.20
N TYR A 97 -25.99 8.26 3.60
CA TYR A 97 -25.64 8.61 4.97
C TYR A 97 -26.27 9.93 5.40
N ALA A 98 -26.12 10.99 4.61
CA ALA A 98 -26.67 12.32 4.91
C ALA A 98 -28.20 12.30 5.01
N GLU A 99 -28.87 11.54 4.14
CA GLU A 99 -30.32 11.37 4.21
C GLU A 99 -30.73 10.66 5.51
N SER A 100 -30.13 9.52 5.80
CA SER A 100 -30.43 8.70 6.99
C SER A 100 -30.15 9.48 8.28
N TYR A 101 -29.04 10.21 8.32
CA TYR A 101 -28.65 11.06 9.42
C TYR A 101 -29.68 12.19 9.66
N SER A 102 -30.02 12.92 8.59
CA SER A 102 -30.96 14.03 8.66
C SER A 102 -32.35 13.57 9.09
N ARG A 103 -32.85 12.47 8.51
CA ARG A 103 -34.16 11.88 8.84
C ARG A 103 -34.23 11.43 10.29
N SER A 104 -33.19 10.75 10.78
CA SER A 104 -33.10 10.28 12.17
C SER A 104 -33.10 11.44 13.16
N ARG A 105 -32.30 12.48 12.92
CA ARG A 105 -32.21 13.64 13.81
C ARG A 105 -33.46 14.52 13.79
N TRP A 106 -34.10 14.63 12.63
CA TRP A 106 -35.39 15.31 12.51
C TRP A 106 -36.47 14.61 13.31
N SER A 107 -36.62 13.29 13.10
CA SER A 107 -37.75 12.52 13.62
C SER A 107 -37.60 12.14 15.09
N SER A 108 -36.39 11.81 15.52
CA SER A 108 -36.14 11.22 16.85
C SER A 108 -35.56 12.21 17.85
N ALA A 109 -34.91 13.29 17.39
CA ALA A 109 -34.22 14.24 18.27
C ALA A 109 -34.78 15.67 18.21
N SER A 110 -35.82 15.91 17.40
CA SER A 110 -36.43 17.22 17.17
C SER A 110 -35.43 18.30 16.73
N TRP A 111 -34.40 17.91 15.99
CA TRP A 111 -33.39 18.87 15.53
C TRP A 111 -33.95 19.73 14.39
N GLY A 112 -33.84 21.05 14.56
CA GLY A 112 -34.17 22.00 13.50
C GLY A 112 -33.14 21.99 12.35
N PRO A 113 -33.51 22.45 11.14
CA PRO A 113 -32.67 22.40 9.94
C PRO A 113 -31.28 23.02 10.12
N ARG A 114 -31.19 24.15 10.84
CA ARG A 114 -29.92 24.83 11.12
C ARG A 114 -28.94 23.94 11.89
N ARG A 115 -29.43 23.21 12.90
CA ARG A 115 -28.60 22.32 13.72
C ARG A 115 -28.17 21.08 12.93
N ILE A 116 -29.04 20.54 12.08
CA ILE A 116 -28.70 19.40 11.20
C ILE A 116 -27.62 19.81 10.18
N LYS A 117 -27.73 21.01 9.59
CA LYS A 117 -26.72 21.53 8.63
C LYS A 117 -25.35 21.74 9.25
N GLN A 118 -25.30 22.11 10.53
CA GLN A 118 -24.05 22.25 11.28
C GLN A 118 -23.44 20.90 11.68
N GLY A 119 -24.09 19.78 11.34
CA GLY A 119 -23.75 18.40 11.71
C GLY A 119 -22.28 18.18 12.07
N TRP A 120 -22.01 18.30 13.38
CA TRP A 120 -20.79 18.03 14.16
C TRP A 120 -19.46 18.52 13.58
#